data_AF-A0A254T8L2-F1
#
_entry.id   AF-A0A254T8L2-F1
#
_cell.length_a   1.000
_cell.length_b   1.000
_cell.length_c   1.000
_cell.angle_alpha   90.00
_cell.angle_beta   90.00
_cell.angle_gamma   90.00
#
_symmetry.space_group_name_H-M   'P 1'
#
loop_
_entity.id
_entity.type
_entity.pdbx_description
1 polymer ?
#
loop_
_entity_poly.entity_id
_entity_poly.type
_entity_poly.pdbx_seq_one_letter_code
_entity_poly.pdbx_strand_id
1 'polypeptide(L)'
;MSAIPDVDDSKIVAHTQTAAGFSVTDSTGLTITATGNGLVYNTDGDWVGGDVSAVLFQKNGQSTFNFSGISVNGSVNVYDTGYGGEQPGIQSEVAYWLRGNDTISGAAGNEALKGFGGDDTLNGGAGNDVIDGGTGVDTATYAGNLSSYTLARTANGYTVSGQSDGTDTLVNVEKVKFADKSISLSVKSVASSIAASDLKMLQELYVAFFNRVPDADGLEYWIGQFKGGLSIKQIAESFYSAGVQFSSLTGFSANMSDAAFINVVYKNVLGRSDGADAGGLDYWTKALASGAETKGTLVSSILSSAHTFKGDATWGWVANLLDNKAAVADKFAVQYGISFNTAEASISEGMNIAAAVTATDNQKAIQLIGLSDAQLAL
;
A
#
# COMPACT_ATOMS: atom_id res chain seq x y z
N MET A 1 28.59 -33.90 -16.76
CA MET A 1 27.65 -32.75 -16.74
C MET A 1 26.27 -33.35 -16.99
N SER A 2 25.80 -34.15 -16.05
CA SER A 2 24.98 -33.81 -14.87
C SER A 2 23.57 -33.43 -15.31
N ALA A 3 22.74 -34.48 -15.33
CA ALA A 3 21.31 -34.44 -15.52
C ALA A 3 20.66 -33.49 -14.51
N ILE A 4 19.57 -32.88 -14.93
CA ILE A 4 18.51 -32.44 -14.03
C ILE A 4 18.10 -33.70 -13.27
N PRO A 5 18.14 -33.73 -11.93
CA PRO A 5 17.45 -34.80 -11.23
C PRO A 5 15.97 -34.42 -11.38
N ASP A 6 15.28 -35.30 -12.09
CA ASP A 6 13.93 -35.08 -12.57
C ASP A 6 12.95 -35.27 -11.39
N VAL A 7 11.66 -35.03 -11.59
CA VAL A 7 10.59 -35.32 -10.63
C VAL A 7 10.47 -36.85 -10.45
N ASP A 8 11.50 -37.53 -9.93
CA ASP A 8 11.68 -38.98 -9.95
C ASP A 8 10.79 -39.68 -11.00
N ASP A 9 11.23 -39.74 -12.26
CA ASP A 9 10.52 -40.35 -13.39
C ASP A 9 9.89 -41.71 -13.05
N SER A 10 10.43 -42.43 -12.04
CA SER A 10 9.88 -43.69 -11.54
C SER A 10 8.51 -43.57 -10.84
N LYS A 11 8.09 -42.34 -10.50
CA LYS A 11 6.81 -42.02 -9.86
C LYS A 11 5.84 -41.31 -10.78
N ILE A 12 6.26 -40.86 -11.96
CA ILE A 12 5.33 -40.29 -12.94
C ILE A 12 4.48 -41.42 -13.50
N VAL A 13 3.18 -41.32 -13.27
CA VAL A 13 2.20 -42.31 -13.75
C VAL A 13 1.47 -41.82 -15.01
N ALA A 14 1.52 -40.52 -15.30
CA ALA A 14 1.00 -39.95 -16.54
C ALA A 14 1.72 -38.65 -16.93
N HIS A 15 2.02 -38.48 -18.22
CA HIS A 15 2.50 -37.23 -18.79
C HIS A 15 1.74 -36.88 -20.07
N THR A 16 1.54 -35.60 -20.33
CA THR A 16 1.07 -35.07 -21.63
C THR A 16 1.84 -33.81 -21.98
N GLN A 17 2.22 -33.66 -23.23
CA GLN A 17 2.99 -32.50 -23.71
C GLN A 17 2.41 -32.01 -25.04
N THR A 18 2.26 -30.69 -25.16
CA THR A 18 1.76 -30.00 -26.35
C THR A 18 2.50 -28.66 -26.53
N ALA A 19 2.36 -28.05 -27.70
CA ALA A 19 2.83 -26.69 -27.95
C ALA A 19 2.15 -25.63 -27.06
N ALA A 20 1.03 -25.95 -26.41
CA ALA A 20 0.26 -25.05 -25.54
C ALA A 20 0.43 -25.33 -24.04
N GLY A 21 1.16 -26.39 -23.66
CA GLY A 21 1.31 -26.77 -22.26
C GLY A 21 1.83 -28.20 -22.03
N PHE A 22 2.20 -28.49 -20.80
CA PHE A 22 2.51 -29.84 -20.32
C PHE A 22 1.70 -30.18 -19.07
N SER A 23 1.49 -31.47 -18.82
CA SER A 23 0.97 -31.97 -17.57
C SER A 23 1.72 -33.22 -17.13
N VAL A 24 2.15 -33.25 -15.87
CA VAL A 24 2.79 -34.41 -15.23
C VAL A 24 1.98 -34.81 -14.01
N THR A 25 1.73 -36.11 -13.83
CA THR A 25 1.03 -36.65 -12.66
C THR A 25 1.88 -37.71 -11.99
N ASP A 26 2.10 -37.57 -10.69
CA ASP A 26 2.82 -38.54 -9.88
C ASP A 26 1.91 -39.65 -9.32
N SER A 27 2.53 -40.70 -8.81
CA SER A 27 1.88 -41.87 -8.18
C SER A 27 1.12 -41.53 -6.90
N THR A 28 1.30 -40.33 -6.35
CA THR A 28 0.55 -39.83 -5.20
C THR A 28 -0.73 -39.11 -5.63
N GLY A 29 -0.96 -38.92 -6.93
CA GLY A 29 -2.09 -38.20 -7.50
C GLY A 29 -1.91 -36.68 -7.56
N LEU A 30 -0.68 -36.17 -7.38
CA LEU A 30 -0.35 -34.77 -7.66
C LEU A 30 -0.16 -34.59 -9.16
N THR A 31 -0.92 -33.68 -9.76
CA THR A 31 -0.81 -33.27 -11.15
C THR A 31 -0.31 -31.82 -11.23
N ILE A 32 0.76 -31.58 -11.97
CA ILE A 32 1.23 -30.24 -12.32
C ILE A 32 0.90 -30.03 -13.79
N THR A 33 0.17 -28.98 -14.12
CA THR A 33 -0.17 -28.60 -15.49
C THR A 33 0.33 -27.19 -15.75
N ALA A 34 1.31 -27.02 -16.63
CA ALA A 34 1.70 -25.70 -17.10
C ALA A 34 1.07 -25.43 -18.47
N THR A 35 0.53 -24.23 -18.68
CA THR A 35 0.08 -23.74 -19.99
C THR A 35 0.90 -22.54 -20.40
N GLY A 36 1.10 -22.34 -21.69
CA GLY A 36 1.95 -21.26 -22.19
C GLY A 36 1.94 -21.13 -23.70
N ASN A 37 2.73 -20.18 -24.21
CA ASN A 37 2.93 -19.95 -25.64
C ASN A 37 4.39 -20.18 -26.03
N GLY A 38 4.62 -20.84 -27.16
CA GLY A 38 5.96 -21.10 -27.67
C GLY A 38 6.83 -21.95 -26.75
N LEU A 39 6.22 -22.85 -25.97
CA LEU A 39 6.95 -23.75 -25.07
C LEU A 39 7.89 -24.66 -25.89
N VAL A 40 9.17 -24.63 -25.55
CA VAL A 40 10.26 -25.38 -26.16
C VAL A 40 10.69 -26.46 -25.18
N TYR A 41 10.82 -27.68 -25.70
CA TYR A 41 11.28 -28.83 -24.94
C TYR A 41 12.59 -29.34 -25.54
N ASN A 42 13.50 -29.85 -24.71
CA ASN A 42 14.68 -30.55 -25.20
C ASN A 42 14.30 -31.95 -25.72
N THR A 43 15.30 -32.70 -26.20
CA THR A 43 15.09 -34.07 -26.71
C THR A 43 14.67 -35.07 -25.64
N ASP A 44 14.89 -34.73 -24.38
CA ASP A 44 14.56 -35.54 -23.22
C ASP A 44 13.14 -35.23 -22.70
N GLY A 45 12.45 -34.25 -23.32
CA GLY A 45 11.09 -33.85 -22.97
C GLY A 45 11.01 -32.80 -21.86
N ASP A 46 12.15 -32.27 -21.40
CA ASP A 46 12.20 -31.21 -20.38
C ASP A 46 11.86 -29.87 -21.01
N TRP A 47 11.13 -29.04 -20.26
CA TRP A 47 10.86 -27.68 -20.67
C TRP A 47 12.13 -26.81 -20.56
N VAL A 48 12.50 -26.16 -21.67
CA VAL A 48 13.75 -25.37 -21.78
C VAL A 48 13.55 -23.96 -22.33
N GLY A 49 12.31 -23.54 -22.63
CA GLY A 49 12.04 -22.17 -23.08
C GLY A 49 10.60 -21.90 -23.51
N GLY A 50 10.26 -20.66 -23.81
CA GLY A 50 8.88 -20.21 -24.09
C GLY A 50 8.22 -19.54 -22.88
N ASP A 51 7.01 -19.01 -23.07
CA ASP A 51 6.31 -18.21 -22.07
C ASP A 51 5.25 -19.07 -21.36
N VAL A 52 5.40 -19.33 -20.06
CA VAL A 52 4.39 -20.01 -19.24
C VAL A 52 3.35 -19.00 -18.77
N SER A 53 2.10 -19.18 -19.17
CA SER A 53 0.98 -18.30 -18.80
C SER A 53 0.26 -18.74 -17.52
N ALA A 54 0.29 -20.02 -17.19
CA ALA A 54 -0.26 -20.54 -15.93
C ALA A 54 0.41 -21.85 -15.51
N VAL A 55 0.46 -22.11 -14.20
CA VAL A 55 0.81 -23.43 -13.64
C VAL A 55 -0.24 -23.82 -12.62
N LEU A 56 -0.91 -24.93 -12.88
CA LEU A 56 -1.97 -25.50 -12.06
C LEU A 56 -1.45 -26.74 -11.34
N PHE A 57 -1.60 -26.77 -10.02
CA PHE A 57 -1.34 -27.97 -9.22
C PHE A 57 -2.68 -28.56 -8.80
N GLN A 58 -2.85 -29.87 -8.97
CA GLN A 58 -4.05 -30.59 -8.58
C GLN A 58 -3.70 -31.83 -7.76
N LYS A 59 -4.47 -32.17 -6.74
CA LYS A 59 -4.36 -33.43 -6.01
C LYS A 59 -5.64 -34.24 -6.22
N ASN A 60 -5.53 -35.43 -6.82
CA ASN A 60 -6.68 -36.30 -7.13
C ASN A 60 -7.79 -35.56 -7.92
N GLY A 61 -7.41 -34.67 -8.84
CA GLY A 61 -8.34 -33.89 -9.66
C GLY A 61 -8.99 -32.69 -8.98
N GLN A 62 -8.64 -32.39 -7.73
CA GLN A 62 -9.00 -31.14 -7.06
C GLN A 62 -7.87 -30.13 -7.26
N SER A 63 -8.19 -28.92 -7.73
CA SER A 63 -7.21 -27.83 -7.80
C SER A 63 -6.69 -27.53 -6.40
N THR A 64 -5.38 -27.60 -6.20
CA THR A 64 -4.74 -27.25 -4.94
C THR A 64 -4.11 -25.85 -4.99
N PHE A 65 -3.63 -25.39 -6.16
CA PHE A 65 -3.04 -24.06 -6.38
C PHE A 65 -3.12 -23.64 -7.86
N ASN A 66 -3.36 -22.35 -8.15
CA ASN A 66 -3.32 -21.76 -9.49
C ASN A 66 -2.39 -20.54 -9.53
N PHE A 67 -1.31 -20.61 -10.31
CA PHE A 67 -0.44 -19.46 -10.60
C PHE A 67 -0.82 -18.87 -11.95
N SER A 68 -1.06 -17.55 -12.02
CA SER A 68 -1.28 -16.83 -13.27
C SER A 68 -0.41 -15.59 -13.36
N GLY A 69 0.15 -15.28 -14.53
CA GLY A 69 0.97 -14.07 -14.71
C GLY A 69 2.47 -14.21 -14.42
N ILE A 70 3.00 -15.44 -14.35
CA ILE A 70 4.44 -15.68 -14.25
C ILE A 70 5.15 -15.10 -15.49
N SER A 71 6.03 -14.10 -15.30
CA SER A 71 6.88 -13.56 -16.36
C SER A 71 8.31 -14.08 -16.20
N VAL A 72 8.69 -15.08 -17.00
CA VAL A 72 10.03 -15.69 -16.95
C VAL A 72 11.01 -14.94 -17.87
N ASN A 73 11.63 -13.86 -17.40
CA ASN A 73 12.67 -13.16 -18.17
C ASN A 73 14.06 -13.81 -17.96
N GLY A 74 14.24 -15.01 -18.52
CA GLY A 74 15.53 -15.71 -18.54
C GLY A 74 15.40 -17.23 -18.56
N SER A 75 16.48 -17.92 -18.94
CA SER A 75 16.56 -19.39 -18.90
C SER A 75 16.50 -19.88 -17.44
N VAL A 76 15.51 -20.70 -17.11
CA VAL A 76 15.42 -21.33 -15.79
C VAL A 76 15.97 -22.76 -15.85
N ASN A 77 16.81 -23.09 -14.88
CA ASN A 77 17.29 -24.46 -14.66
C ASN A 77 16.64 -24.98 -13.37
N VAL A 78 15.85 -26.06 -13.46
CA VAL A 78 15.36 -26.83 -12.30
C VAL A 78 16.57 -27.63 -11.75
N TYR A 79 16.85 -27.54 -10.46
CA TYR A 79 17.82 -28.43 -9.80
C TYR A 79 17.10 -29.18 -8.67
N ASP A 80 16.82 -30.48 -8.86
CA ASP A 80 16.46 -31.38 -7.77
C ASP A 80 17.67 -31.64 -6.87
N THR A 81 17.44 -31.67 -5.57
CA THR A 81 18.42 -32.16 -4.59
C THR A 81 17.80 -33.22 -3.69
N GLY A 82 17.48 -34.38 -4.26
CA GLY A 82 17.66 -35.71 -3.65
C GLY A 82 17.10 -35.94 -2.24
N TYR A 83 15.83 -36.38 -2.19
CA TYR A 83 15.21 -37.35 -1.27
C TYR A 83 15.46 -37.36 0.27
N GLY A 84 14.36 -37.20 1.04
CA GLY A 84 14.03 -38.02 2.24
C GLY A 84 13.59 -37.27 3.51
N GLY A 85 12.33 -37.42 3.93
CA GLY A 85 11.70 -36.66 5.05
C GLY A 85 11.15 -35.31 4.58
N GLU A 86 10.03 -34.81 5.14
CA GLU A 86 9.29 -33.58 4.74
C GLU A 86 10.12 -32.66 3.82
N GLN A 87 9.99 -32.82 2.50
CA GLN A 87 11.10 -32.55 1.59
C GLN A 87 11.27 -31.06 1.24
N PRO A 88 12.41 -30.44 1.60
CA PRO A 88 12.72 -29.03 1.26
C PRO A 88 12.94 -28.75 -0.23
N GLY A 89 13.15 -29.78 -1.07
CA GLY A 89 13.50 -29.65 -2.50
C GLY A 89 12.44 -28.97 -3.36
N ILE A 90 11.24 -29.55 -3.46
CA ILE A 90 10.12 -29.01 -4.25
C ILE A 90 9.71 -27.61 -3.75
N GLN A 91 9.67 -27.39 -2.43
CA GLN A 91 9.37 -26.06 -1.88
C GLN A 91 10.48 -25.05 -2.21
N SER A 92 11.75 -25.46 -2.20
CA SER A 92 12.86 -24.57 -2.53
C SER A 92 12.92 -24.22 -4.02
N GLU A 93 12.54 -25.14 -4.89
CA GLU A 93 12.42 -24.93 -6.33
C GLU A 93 11.25 -24.01 -6.63
N VAL A 94 10.05 -24.30 -6.11
CA VAL A 94 8.86 -23.42 -6.23
C VAL A 94 9.17 -22.02 -5.69
N ALA A 95 9.84 -21.90 -4.55
CA ALA A 95 10.31 -20.63 -3.99
C ALA A 95 11.43 -19.96 -4.80
N TYR A 96 12.02 -20.62 -5.79
CA TYR A 96 12.94 -20.02 -6.76
C TYR A 96 12.17 -19.45 -7.97
N TRP A 97 11.11 -20.14 -8.40
CA TRP A 97 10.22 -19.66 -9.46
C TRP A 97 9.40 -18.43 -9.03
N LEU A 98 9.00 -18.38 -7.76
CA LEU A 98 8.16 -17.35 -7.16
C LEU A 98 9.00 -16.37 -6.31
N ARG A 99 10.13 -15.90 -6.86
CA ARG A 99 10.95 -14.83 -6.24
C ARG A 99 10.66 -13.45 -6.83
N GLY A 100 9.82 -13.40 -7.84
CA GLY A 100 9.41 -12.19 -8.51
C GLY A 100 8.02 -11.78 -8.07
N ASN A 101 7.54 -10.67 -8.61
CA ASN A 101 6.21 -10.18 -8.27
C ASN A 101 5.15 -11.01 -9.01
N ASP A 102 4.36 -11.77 -8.26
CA ASP A 102 3.40 -12.73 -8.79
C ASP A 102 1.94 -12.27 -8.57
N THR A 103 1.02 -12.79 -9.38
CA THR A 103 -0.42 -12.65 -9.17
C THR A 103 -1.02 -14.03 -8.89
N ILE A 104 -1.41 -14.26 -7.64
CA ILE A 104 -1.88 -15.56 -7.17
C ILE A 104 -3.37 -15.45 -6.87
N SER A 105 -4.16 -16.36 -7.42
CA SER A 105 -5.61 -16.41 -7.19
C SER A 105 -6.05 -17.83 -6.88
N GLY A 106 -6.63 -18.01 -5.69
CA GLY A 106 -7.32 -19.23 -5.28
C GLY A 106 -8.71 -19.35 -5.90
N ALA A 107 -9.48 -20.33 -5.43
CA ALA A 107 -10.77 -20.68 -5.99
C ALA A 107 -11.84 -20.62 -4.89
N ALA A 108 -12.84 -21.48 -4.97
CA ALA A 108 -13.76 -21.68 -3.87
C ALA A 108 -13.26 -22.86 -3.02
N GLY A 109 -13.22 -22.69 -1.69
CA GLY A 109 -12.71 -23.67 -0.75
C GLY A 109 -12.08 -23.02 0.47
N ASN A 110 -11.36 -23.80 1.28
CA ASN A 110 -10.43 -23.23 2.24
C ASN A 110 -9.00 -23.52 1.73
N GLU A 111 -8.30 -22.48 1.28
CA GLU A 111 -7.02 -22.58 0.61
C GLU A 111 -5.89 -22.07 1.52
N ALA A 112 -4.66 -22.48 1.21
CA ALA A 112 -3.45 -21.92 1.83
C ALA A 112 -2.58 -21.34 0.72
N LEU A 113 -2.52 -20.03 0.55
CA LEU A 113 -1.74 -19.33 -0.48
C LEU A 113 -0.39 -18.90 0.07
N LYS A 114 0.65 -18.96 -0.77
CA LYS A 114 1.98 -18.45 -0.44
C LYS A 114 2.61 -17.71 -1.63
N GLY A 115 3.00 -16.45 -1.43
CA GLY A 115 3.67 -15.61 -2.42
C GLY A 115 5.18 -15.86 -2.55
N PHE A 116 5.82 -16.25 -1.44
CA PHE A 116 7.26 -16.50 -1.32
C PHE A 116 8.10 -15.23 -1.35
N GLY A 117 8.55 -14.75 -2.50
CA GLY A 117 9.40 -13.57 -2.56
C GLY A 117 9.04 -12.68 -3.73
N GLY A 118 9.18 -11.36 -3.57
CA GLY A 118 8.68 -10.39 -4.53
C GLY A 118 7.52 -9.60 -3.93
N ASP A 119 7.02 -8.61 -4.66
CA ASP A 119 5.84 -7.86 -4.26
C ASP A 119 4.60 -8.49 -4.91
N ASP A 120 3.91 -9.35 -4.17
CA ASP A 120 2.86 -10.21 -4.72
C ASP A 120 1.45 -9.60 -4.62
N THR A 121 0.57 -10.00 -5.54
CA THR A 121 -0.86 -9.73 -5.49
C THR A 121 -1.62 -11.04 -5.28
N LEU A 122 -2.22 -11.23 -4.11
CA LEU A 122 -2.85 -12.48 -3.68
C LEU A 122 -4.36 -12.33 -3.55
N ASN A 123 -5.13 -13.33 -3.99
CA ASN A 123 -6.57 -13.41 -3.80
C ASN A 123 -6.93 -14.82 -3.35
N GLY A 124 -7.46 -15.01 -2.14
CA GLY A 124 -7.83 -16.33 -1.62
C GLY A 124 -8.99 -16.96 -2.40
N GLY A 125 -9.93 -16.13 -2.84
CA GLY A 125 -11.17 -16.56 -3.45
C GLY A 125 -12.27 -16.65 -2.41
N ALA A 126 -13.10 -17.69 -2.50
CA ALA A 126 -14.26 -17.85 -1.61
C ALA A 126 -14.03 -18.95 -0.58
N GLY A 127 -14.09 -18.61 0.71
CA GLY A 127 -14.08 -19.54 1.83
C GLY A 127 -13.09 -19.07 2.90
N ASN A 128 -12.51 -19.94 3.72
CA ASN A 128 -11.63 -19.49 4.79
C ASN A 128 -10.17 -19.78 4.44
N ASP A 129 -9.46 -18.77 3.94
CA ASP A 129 -8.13 -18.95 3.39
C ASP A 129 -7.02 -18.57 4.38
N VAL A 130 -5.83 -19.12 4.18
CA VAL A 130 -4.58 -18.67 4.82
C VAL A 130 -3.68 -18.11 3.74
N ILE A 131 -3.38 -16.81 3.78
CA ILE A 131 -2.57 -16.12 2.78
C ILE A 131 -1.25 -15.68 3.44
N ASP A 132 -0.14 -16.27 3.00
CA ASP A 132 1.23 -15.90 3.37
C ASP A 132 1.86 -15.11 2.21
N GLY A 133 2.04 -13.79 2.35
CA GLY A 133 2.68 -12.99 1.29
C GLY A 133 4.14 -13.43 1.09
N GLY A 134 4.91 -13.40 2.17
CA GLY A 134 6.28 -13.88 2.18
C GLY A 134 7.26 -12.74 2.37
N THR A 135 8.24 -12.60 1.49
CA THR A 135 9.20 -11.49 1.53
C THR A 135 8.93 -10.50 0.42
N GLY A 136 8.73 -9.24 0.78
CA GLY A 136 8.47 -8.17 -0.19
C GLY A 136 7.40 -7.26 0.37
N VAL A 137 6.69 -6.56 -0.51
CA VAL A 137 5.51 -5.75 -0.17
C VAL A 137 4.29 -6.38 -0.83
N ASP A 138 3.59 -7.21 -0.06
CA ASP A 138 2.53 -8.06 -0.58
C ASP A 138 1.15 -7.43 -0.40
N THR A 139 0.27 -7.66 -1.38
CA THR A 139 -1.09 -7.12 -1.42
C THR A 139 -2.12 -8.24 -1.51
N ALA A 140 -2.93 -8.44 -0.47
CA ALA A 140 -4.15 -9.24 -0.55
C ALA A 140 -5.28 -8.43 -1.22
N THR A 141 -6.05 -9.04 -2.12
CA THR A 141 -7.09 -8.36 -2.90
C THR A 141 -8.47 -8.96 -2.66
N TYR A 142 -9.48 -8.09 -2.59
CA TYR A 142 -10.87 -8.43 -2.37
C TYR A 142 -11.76 -7.65 -3.37
N ALA A 143 -12.74 -8.33 -3.95
CA ALA A 143 -13.54 -7.77 -5.03
C ALA A 143 -14.62 -6.78 -4.54
N GLY A 144 -15.03 -6.86 -3.27
CA GLY A 144 -16.01 -5.94 -2.69
C GLY A 144 -15.40 -4.62 -2.20
N ASN A 145 -16.27 -3.67 -1.86
CA ASN A 145 -15.86 -2.42 -1.19
C ASN A 145 -15.48 -2.69 0.26
N LEU A 146 -14.55 -1.91 0.81
CA LEU A 146 -14.06 -2.04 2.19
C LEU A 146 -15.20 -2.03 3.24
N SER A 147 -16.28 -1.28 2.99
CA SER A 147 -17.46 -1.23 3.87
C SER A 147 -18.17 -2.57 4.06
N SER A 148 -17.87 -3.57 3.22
CA SER A 148 -18.42 -4.93 3.30
C SER A 148 -17.53 -5.91 4.09
N TYR A 149 -16.37 -5.47 4.56
CA TYR A 149 -15.38 -6.32 5.22
C TYR A 149 -14.99 -5.78 6.59
N THR A 150 -14.62 -6.69 7.48
CA THR A 150 -14.01 -6.41 8.79
C THR A 150 -12.58 -6.91 8.78
N LEU A 151 -11.65 -6.08 9.24
CA LEU A 151 -10.24 -6.42 9.41
C LEU A 151 -9.88 -6.38 10.89
N ALA A 152 -9.20 -7.43 11.37
CA ALA A 152 -8.76 -7.52 12.75
C ALA A 152 -7.35 -8.08 12.86
N ARG A 153 -6.51 -7.45 13.69
CA ARG A 153 -5.16 -7.91 13.99
C ARG A 153 -5.19 -9.19 14.83
N THR A 154 -4.30 -10.11 14.50
CA THR A 154 -4.06 -11.35 15.24
C THR A 154 -2.65 -11.34 15.84
N ALA A 155 -2.26 -12.42 16.52
CA ALA A 155 -0.91 -12.56 17.06
C ALA A 155 0.17 -12.58 15.95
N ASN A 156 -0.15 -13.12 14.77
CA ASN A 156 0.81 -13.41 13.71
C ASN A 156 0.52 -12.67 12.39
N GLY A 157 -0.47 -11.77 12.38
CA GLY A 157 -0.89 -11.09 11.17
C GLY A 157 -2.27 -10.47 11.33
N TYR A 158 -3.17 -10.73 10.37
CA TYR A 158 -4.51 -10.14 10.33
C TYR A 158 -5.55 -11.17 9.91
N THR A 159 -6.82 -10.84 10.12
CA THR A 159 -7.95 -11.53 9.51
C THR A 159 -8.77 -10.54 8.70
N VAL A 160 -9.32 -11.00 7.58
CA VAL A 160 -10.28 -10.26 6.77
C VAL A 160 -11.52 -11.13 6.65
N SER A 161 -12.67 -10.58 7.01
CA SER A 161 -13.94 -11.32 6.97
C SER A 161 -15.03 -10.49 6.31
N GLY A 162 -15.80 -11.10 5.41
CA GLY A 162 -16.88 -10.40 4.72
C GLY A 162 -17.35 -11.08 3.45
N GLN A 163 -18.58 -10.73 3.04
CA GLN A 163 -19.25 -11.25 1.84
C GLN A 163 -19.23 -12.79 1.70
N SER A 164 -19.01 -13.28 0.49
CA SER A 164 -18.85 -14.70 0.12
C SER A 164 -17.42 -15.20 0.29
N ASP A 165 -16.49 -14.32 0.70
CA ASP A 165 -15.06 -14.59 0.78
C ASP A 165 -14.68 -15.19 2.15
N GLY A 166 -15.67 -15.57 2.97
CA GLY A 166 -15.45 -16.20 4.27
C GLY A 166 -14.62 -15.37 5.26
N THR A 167 -13.67 -16.01 5.93
CA THR A 167 -12.76 -15.42 6.90
C THR A 167 -11.33 -15.88 6.63
N ASP A 168 -10.55 -14.96 6.06
CA ASP A 168 -9.17 -15.21 5.69
C ASP A 168 -8.22 -14.81 6.80
N THR A 169 -7.10 -15.51 6.89
CA THR A 169 -5.95 -15.20 7.74
C THR A 169 -4.80 -14.74 6.87
N LEU A 170 -4.34 -13.51 7.09
CA LEU A 170 -3.21 -12.92 6.37
C LEU A 170 -1.97 -12.93 7.26
N VAL A 171 -0.84 -13.43 6.75
CA VAL A 171 0.47 -13.37 7.39
C VAL A 171 1.49 -12.84 6.38
N ASN A 172 2.45 -12.03 6.84
CA ASN A 172 3.44 -11.39 5.96
C ASN A 172 2.78 -10.68 4.75
N VAL A 173 1.73 -9.90 5.01
CA VAL A 173 1.04 -9.09 4.00
C VAL A 173 1.02 -7.65 4.48
N GLU A 174 1.49 -6.72 3.65
CA GLU A 174 1.62 -5.31 3.97
C GLU A 174 0.38 -4.51 3.58
N LYS A 175 -0.40 -4.99 2.60
CA LYS A 175 -1.53 -4.23 2.07
C LYS A 175 -2.76 -5.10 1.80
N VAL A 176 -3.94 -4.56 2.06
CA VAL A 176 -5.21 -5.15 1.63
C VAL A 176 -5.92 -4.20 0.68
N LYS A 177 -6.22 -4.63 -0.53
CA LYS A 177 -6.87 -3.82 -1.56
C LYS A 177 -8.30 -4.29 -1.81
N PHE A 178 -9.24 -3.39 -1.58
CA PHE A 178 -10.66 -3.53 -1.90
C PHE A 178 -10.98 -2.79 -3.20
N ALA A 179 -12.21 -2.91 -3.68
CA ALA A 179 -12.63 -2.25 -4.92
C ALA A 179 -12.51 -0.71 -4.85
N ASP A 180 -12.83 -0.10 -3.70
CA ASP A 180 -12.89 1.35 -3.52
C ASP A 180 -11.65 1.95 -2.80
N LYS A 181 -11.00 1.16 -1.94
CA LYS A 181 -9.90 1.62 -1.06
C LYS A 181 -8.85 0.52 -0.86
N SER A 182 -7.72 0.91 -0.32
CA SER A 182 -6.72 -0.02 0.22
C SER A 182 -6.46 0.29 1.69
N ILE A 183 -6.02 -0.71 2.44
CA ILE A 183 -5.55 -0.60 3.81
C ILE A 183 -4.06 -0.97 3.83
N SER A 184 -3.21 -0.06 4.29
CA SER A 184 -1.84 -0.37 4.67
C SER A 184 -1.82 -0.99 6.08
N LEU A 185 -1.29 -2.21 6.17
CA LEU A 185 -1.10 -2.95 7.40
C LEU A 185 0.25 -2.63 8.07
N SER A 186 1.15 -1.92 7.38
CA SER A 186 2.47 -1.51 7.84
C SER A 186 2.50 -0.09 8.42
N VAL A 187 1.63 0.82 7.97
CA VAL A 187 1.73 2.27 8.26
C VAL A 187 1.80 2.60 9.75
N LYS A 188 1.07 1.88 10.61
CA LYS A 188 1.11 2.10 12.06
C LYS A 188 2.51 1.86 12.64
N SER A 189 3.21 0.84 12.15
CA SER A 189 4.60 0.54 12.54
C SER A 189 5.58 1.56 11.95
N VAL A 190 5.36 1.99 10.70
CA VAL A 190 6.17 3.01 10.02
C VAL A 190 6.05 4.36 10.74
N ALA A 191 4.83 4.80 11.06
CA ALA A 191 4.54 6.03 11.80
C ALA A 191 5.16 6.01 13.21
N SER A 192 5.13 4.87 13.89
CA SER A 192 5.76 4.71 15.22
C SER A 192 7.29 4.73 15.19
N SER A 193 7.91 4.69 14.01
CA SER A 193 9.37 4.68 13.85
C SER A 193 10.02 6.08 13.82
N ILE A 194 9.22 7.15 13.94
CA ILE A 194 9.67 8.54 14.06
C ILE A 194 9.03 9.21 15.27
N ALA A 195 9.53 10.37 15.69
CA ALA A 195 8.93 11.09 16.82
C ALA A 195 7.51 11.56 16.48
N ALA A 196 6.59 11.51 17.46
CA ALA A 196 5.21 11.93 17.26
C ALA A 196 5.08 13.39 16.79
N SER A 197 6.01 14.27 17.21
CA SER A 197 6.09 15.65 16.73
C SER A 197 6.42 15.75 15.24
N ASP A 198 7.30 14.88 14.74
CA ASP A 198 7.71 14.87 13.33
C ASP A 198 6.59 14.27 12.47
N LEU A 199 5.95 13.21 12.93
CA LEU A 199 4.75 12.63 12.30
C LEU A 199 3.64 13.68 12.16
N LYS A 200 3.35 14.41 13.25
CA LYS A 200 2.35 15.48 13.26
C LYS A 200 2.70 16.57 12.25
N MET A 201 3.97 16.96 12.17
CA MET A 201 4.42 17.95 11.19
C MET A 201 4.24 17.45 9.74
N LEU A 202 4.55 16.19 9.45
CA LEU A 202 4.29 15.58 8.13
C LEU A 202 2.80 15.58 7.78
N GLN A 203 1.93 15.21 8.72
CA GLN A 203 0.47 15.26 8.54
C GLN A 203 -0.02 16.69 8.28
N GLU A 204 0.53 17.68 8.99
CA GLU A 204 0.15 19.07 8.85
C GLU A 204 0.66 19.73 7.57
N LEU A 205 1.72 19.22 6.94
CA LEU A 205 2.11 19.68 5.60
C LEU A 205 1.00 19.40 4.57
N TYR A 206 0.31 18.26 4.65
CA TYR A 206 -0.86 17.98 3.79
C TYR A 206 -1.99 18.97 4.04
N VAL A 207 -2.24 19.32 5.31
CA VAL A 207 -3.23 20.33 5.67
C VAL A 207 -2.84 21.69 5.12
N ALA A 208 -1.61 22.14 5.39
CA ALA A 208 -1.18 23.49 5.07
C ALA A 208 -1.11 23.75 3.56
N PHE A 209 -0.58 22.80 2.79
CA PHE A 209 -0.55 22.93 1.34
C PHE A 209 -1.92 22.67 0.71
N PHE A 210 -2.56 21.55 1.04
CA PHE A 210 -3.67 21.03 0.22
C PHE A 210 -5.03 21.08 0.91
N ASN A 211 -5.10 21.56 2.16
CA ASN A 211 -6.28 21.41 3.02
C ASN A 211 -6.82 19.98 3.01
N ARG A 212 -5.92 19.00 3.15
CA ARG A 212 -6.19 17.58 2.98
C ARG A 212 -5.65 16.78 4.15
N VAL A 213 -6.29 15.66 4.48
CA VAL A 213 -5.62 14.61 5.25
C VAL A 213 -4.70 13.78 4.32
N PRO A 214 -3.54 13.29 4.80
CA PRO A 214 -2.80 12.27 4.06
C PRO A 214 -3.61 10.98 3.96
N ASP A 215 -3.34 10.18 2.93
CA ASP A 215 -3.60 8.74 2.96
C ASP A 215 -2.39 7.99 3.52
N ALA A 216 -2.58 6.69 3.82
CA ALA A 216 -1.53 5.87 4.40
C ALA A 216 -0.31 5.75 3.48
N ASP A 217 -0.51 5.44 2.19
CA ASP A 217 0.58 5.25 1.22
C ASP A 217 1.42 6.53 1.08
N GLY A 218 0.76 7.69 0.96
CA GLY A 218 1.45 8.98 0.88
C GLY A 218 2.20 9.31 2.16
N LEU A 219 1.63 9.03 3.32
CA LEU A 219 2.28 9.27 4.60
C LEU A 219 3.50 8.36 4.81
N GLU A 220 3.38 7.07 4.49
CA GLU A 220 4.50 6.11 4.53
C GLU A 220 5.66 6.55 3.64
N TYR A 221 5.35 7.02 2.42
CA TYR A 221 6.37 7.56 1.52
C TYR A 221 7.17 8.70 2.18
N TRP A 222 6.48 9.70 2.75
CA TRP A 222 7.18 10.84 3.37
C TRP A 222 7.92 10.49 4.66
N ILE A 223 7.40 9.53 5.45
CA ILE A 223 8.13 9.00 6.59
C ILE A 223 9.41 8.31 6.10
N GLY A 224 9.34 7.54 5.02
CA GLY A 224 10.49 6.92 4.37
C GLY A 224 11.53 7.95 3.92
N GLN A 225 11.09 9.02 3.24
CA GLN A 225 11.94 10.14 2.84
C GLN A 225 12.63 10.82 4.04
N PHE A 226 11.87 11.05 5.12
CA PHE A 226 12.40 11.64 6.35
C PHE A 226 13.47 10.75 6.99
N LYS A 227 13.20 9.44 7.10
CA LYS A 227 14.17 8.45 7.59
C LYS A 227 15.38 8.29 6.66
N GLY A 228 15.21 8.57 5.38
CA GLY A 228 16.29 8.68 4.39
C GLY A 228 17.18 9.92 4.57
N GLY A 229 16.90 10.79 5.53
CA GLY A 229 17.73 11.95 5.89
C GLY A 229 17.20 13.28 5.37
N LEU A 230 16.06 13.32 4.69
CA LEU A 230 15.43 14.59 4.33
C LEU A 230 14.83 15.28 5.56
N SER A 231 15.15 16.55 5.75
CA SER A 231 14.50 17.38 6.76
C SER A 231 13.07 17.72 6.37
N ILE A 232 12.22 18.05 7.37
CA ILE A 232 10.86 18.56 7.14
C ILE A 232 10.84 19.74 6.15
N LYS A 233 11.84 20.63 6.21
CA LYS A 233 11.96 21.77 5.29
C LYS A 233 12.16 21.32 3.85
N GLN A 234 13.00 20.32 3.60
CA GLN A 234 13.22 19.76 2.27
C GLN A 234 11.99 18.97 1.77
N ILE A 235 11.27 18.31 2.68
CA ILE A 235 10.00 17.67 2.35
C ILE A 235 8.95 18.73 1.96
N ALA A 236 8.86 19.84 2.69
CA ALA A 236 7.93 20.94 2.35
C ALA A 236 8.19 21.55 0.97
N GLU A 237 9.45 21.62 0.52
CA GLU A 237 9.79 22.00 -0.86
C GLU A 237 9.27 21.02 -1.90
N SER A 238 9.30 19.73 -1.56
CA SER A 238 8.77 18.67 -2.42
C SER A 238 7.24 18.75 -2.50
N PHE A 239 6.56 19.08 -1.40
CA PHE A 239 5.12 19.35 -1.38
C PHE A 239 4.74 20.54 -2.27
N TYR A 240 5.46 21.66 -2.16
CA TYR A 240 5.21 22.81 -3.02
C TYR A 240 5.37 22.43 -4.50
N SER A 241 6.42 21.70 -4.83
CA SER A 241 6.70 21.23 -6.19
C SER A 241 5.59 20.31 -6.73
N ALA A 242 5.13 19.35 -5.92
CA ALA A 242 3.98 18.50 -6.25
C ALA A 242 2.70 19.32 -6.42
N GLY A 243 2.46 20.31 -5.56
CA GLY A 243 1.34 21.22 -5.67
C GLY A 243 1.28 21.91 -7.04
N VAL A 244 2.40 22.45 -7.50
CA VAL A 244 2.50 23.09 -8.82
C VAL A 244 2.29 22.09 -9.97
N GLN A 245 2.81 20.87 -9.85
CA GLN A 245 2.62 19.82 -10.87
C GLN A 245 1.14 19.46 -11.06
N PHE A 246 0.38 19.38 -9.97
CA PHE A 246 -1.05 19.07 -9.97
C PHE A 246 -1.92 20.33 -9.81
N SER A 247 -1.55 21.41 -10.50
CA SER A 247 -2.17 22.74 -10.39
C SER A 247 -3.70 22.75 -10.56
N SER A 248 -4.27 21.91 -11.42
CA SER A 248 -5.72 21.79 -11.62
C SER A 248 -6.47 21.27 -10.40
N LEU A 249 -5.80 20.48 -9.56
CA LEU A 249 -6.37 19.87 -8.37
C LEU A 249 -6.07 20.67 -7.10
N THR A 250 -4.87 21.28 -7.02
CA THR A 250 -4.40 21.96 -5.80
C THR A 250 -4.58 23.47 -5.84
N GLY A 251 -4.75 24.06 -7.04
CA GLY A 251 -4.81 25.51 -7.25
C GLY A 251 -3.44 26.22 -7.19
N PHE A 252 -2.34 25.52 -6.89
CA PHE A 252 -1.01 26.11 -6.94
C PHE A 252 -0.51 26.26 -8.37
N SER A 253 0.27 27.32 -8.63
CA SER A 253 0.94 27.49 -9.92
C SER A 253 2.29 28.15 -9.74
N ALA A 254 3.22 27.87 -10.67
CA ALA A 254 4.55 28.47 -10.67
C ALA A 254 4.50 30.02 -10.74
N ASN A 255 3.44 30.57 -11.35
CA ASN A 255 3.24 32.01 -11.52
C ASN A 255 2.39 32.65 -10.40
N MET A 256 2.00 31.89 -9.37
CA MET A 256 1.25 32.40 -8.23
C MET A 256 2.07 33.47 -7.49
N SER A 257 1.48 34.64 -7.23
CA SER A 257 2.15 35.68 -6.45
C SER A 257 2.39 35.23 -5.01
N ASP A 258 3.42 35.78 -4.37
CA ASP A 258 3.74 35.47 -2.97
C ASP A 258 2.55 35.76 -2.05
N ALA A 259 1.88 36.89 -2.26
CA ALA A 259 0.69 37.25 -1.49
C ALA A 259 -0.46 36.25 -1.69
N ALA A 260 -0.69 35.76 -2.92
CA ALA A 260 -1.71 34.75 -3.17
C ALA A 260 -1.35 33.41 -2.49
N PHE A 261 -0.09 33.00 -2.57
CA PHE A 261 0.41 31.80 -1.92
C PHE A 261 0.25 31.85 -0.40
N ILE A 262 0.72 32.93 0.24
CA ILE A 262 0.60 33.13 1.68
C ILE A 262 -0.87 33.09 2.11
N ASN A 263 -1.77 33.72 1.36
CA ASN A 263 -3.20 33.70 1.68
C ASN A 263 -3.82 32.30 1.60
N VAL A 264 -3.41 31.45 0.66
CA VAL A 264 -3.87 30.05 0.60
C VAL A 264 -3.40 29.29 1.83
N VAL A 265 -2.10 29.39 2.17
CA VAL A 265 -1.53 28.71 3.34
C VAL A 265 -2.22 29.19 4.62
N TYR A 266 -2.48 30.49 4.76
CA TYR A 266 -3.19 31.04 5.90
C TYR A 266 -4.63 30.53 6.02
N LYS A 267 -5.35 30.43 4.90
CA LYS A 267 -6.71 29.86 4.90
C LYS A 267 -6.69 28.42 5.41
N ASN A 268 -5.71 27.64 4.97
CA ASN A 268 -5.59 26.23 5.32
C ASN A 268 -5.14 26.01 6.77
N VAL A 269 -4.12 26.75 7.22
CA VAL A 269 -3.51 26.60 8.54
C VAL A 269 -4.31 27.31 9.62
N LEU A 270 -4.73 28.55 9.37
CA LEU A 270 -5.44 29.36 10.36
C LEU A 270 -6.97 29.22 10.23
N GLY A 271 -7.52 28.60 9.20
CA GLY A 271 -8.98 28.50 9.04
C GLY A 271 -9.69 29.85 8.81
N ARG A 272 -8.94 30.91 8.48
CA ARG A 272 -9.47 32.25 8.22
C ARG A 272 -9.88 32.38 6.76
N SER A 273 -11.14 32.73 6.47
CA SER A 273 -11.64 32.93 5.11
C SER A 273 -10.86 33.99 4.31
N ASP A 274 -10.39 35.00 5.01
CA ASP A 274 -9.79 36.21 4.43
C ASP A 274 -8.28 36.04 4.16
N GLY A 275 -7.67 34.97 4.66
CA GLY A 275 -6.23 34.72 4.57
C GLY A 275 -5.43 35.45 5.65
N ALA A 276 -4.25 35.94 5.27
CA ALA A 276 -3.35 36.66 6.17
C ALA A 276 -3.85 38.08 6.44
N ASP A 277 -3.75 38.52 7.70
CA ASP A 277 -3.88 39.94 8.00
C ASP A 277 -2.69 40.73 7.43
N ALA A 278 -2.82 42.06 7.37
CA ALA A 278 -1.82 42.92 6.74
C ALA A 278 -0.42 42.77 7.35
N GLY A 279 -0.33 42.53 8.67
CA GLY A 279 0.95 42.35 9.37
C GLY A 279 1.61 41.02 9.02
N GLY A 280 0.84 39.92 9.07
CA GLY A 280 1.33 38.61 8.67
C GLY A 280 1.75 38.57 7.19
N LEU A 281 0.95 39.17 6.31
CA LEU A 281 1.24 39.21 4.87
C LEU A 281 2.54 39.97 4.58
N ASP A 282 2.75 41.13 5.21
CA ASP A 282 3.97 41.93 5.07
C ASP A 282 5.20 41.17 5.59
N TYR A 283 5.09 40.54 6.77
CA TYR A 283 6.18 39.77 7.37
C TYR A 283 6.65 38.62 6.45
N TRP A 284 5.71 37.80 5.99
CA TRP A 284 6.02 36.63 5.16
C TRP A 284 6.47 37.00 3.75
N THR A 285 5.90 38.05 3.15
CA THR A 285 6.35 38.53 1.83
C THR A 285 7.79 39.04 1.89
N LYS A 286 8.20 39.70 2.97
CA LYS A 286 9.61 40.11 3.18
C LYS A 286 10.54 38.92 3.37
N ALA A 287 10.10 37.86 4.04
CA ALA A 287 10.88 36.64 4.19
C ALA A 287 11.15 35.97 2.82
N LEU A 288 10.15 35.92 1.94
CA LEU A 288 10.31 35.41 0.57
C LEU A 288 11.20 36.33 -0.27
N ALA A 289 10.96 37.64 -0.24
CA ALA A 289 11.70 38.61 -1.06
C ALA A 289 13.20 38.69 -0.69
N SER A 290 13.54 38.43 0.58
CA SER A 290 14.94 38.40 1.05
C SER A 290 15.63 37.06 0.83
N GLY A 291 14.90 36.01 0.42
CA GLY A 291 15.42 34.65 0.30
C GLY A 291 15.66 33.95 1.64
N ALA A 292 15.16 34.51 2.75
CA ALA A 292 15.23 33.87 4.06
C ALA A 292 14.31 32.63 4.15
N GLU A 293 13.22 32.65 3.38
CA GLU A 293 12.33 31.51 3.17
C GLU A 293 12.10 31.32 1.68
N THR A 294 11.86 30.09 1.27
CA THR A 294 11.20 29.76 0.00
C THR A 294 9.71 29.54 0.26
N LYS A 295 8.91 29.36 -0.80
CA LYS A 295 7.50 28.98 -0.63
C LYS A 295 7.34 27.63 0.10
N GLY A 296 8.25 26.67 -0.11
CA GLY A 296 8.25 25.40 0.60
C GLY A 296 8.56 25.59 2.09
N THR A 297 9.71 26.20 2.41
CA THR A 297 10.17 26.31 3.79
C THR A 297 9.26 27.22 4.64
N LEU A 298 8.70 28.26 4.04
CA LEU A 298 7.74 29.18 4.67
C LEU A 298 6.56 28.45 5.31
N VAL A 299 6.04 27.39 4.68
CA VAL A 299 4.88 26.65 5.21
C VAL A 299 5.21 25.97 6.53
N SER A 300 6.39 25.37 6.64
CA SER A 300 6.84 24.76 7.91
C SER A 300 7.04 25.80 9.02
N SER A 301 7.51 27.00 8.68
CA SER A 301 7.68 28.13 9.60
C SER A 301 6.32 28.71 10.06
N ILE A 302 5.33 28.79 9.15
CA ILE A 302 3.96 29.19 9.48
C ILE A 302 3.32 28.18 10.44
N LEU A 303 3.42 26.87 10.16
CA LEU A 303 2.91 25.82 11.05
C LEU A 303 3.52 25.91 12.45
N SER A 304 4.85 26.04 12.51
CA SER A 304 5.57 26.19 13.79
C SER A 304 5.08 27.42 14.56
N SER A 305 4.86 28.55 13.87
CA SER A 305 4.32 29.77 14.48
C SER A 305 2.88 29.59 14.97
N ALA A 306 2.04 28.90 14.19
CA ALA A 306 0.64 28.66 14.53
C ALA A 306 0.47 27.84 15.82
N HIS A 307 1.35 26.87 16.07
CA HIS A 307 1.36 26.09 17.32
C HIS A 307 1.71 26.91 18.56
N THR A 308 2.45 28.02 18.41
CA THR A 308 2.77 28.90 19.54
C THR A 308 1.54 29.59 20.12
N PHE A 309 0.42 29.65 19.38
CA PHE A 309 -0.83 30.19 19.90
C PHE A 309 -1.53 29.27 20.90
N LYS A 310 -1.08 28.03 21.11
CA LYS A 310 -1.75 27.10 22.03
C LYS A 310 -1.94 27.72 23.42
N GLY A 311 -3.20 27.75 23.88
CA GLY A 311 -3.57 28.35 25.17
C GLY A 311 -3.76 29.87 25.16
N ASP A 312 -3.48 30.55 24.05
CA ASP A 312 -3.79 31.97 23.88
C ASP A 312 -5.31 32.19 23.84
N ALA A 313 -5.80 33.21 24.55
CA ALA A 313 -7.23 33.50 24.67
C ALA A 313 -7.87 33.99 23.35
N THR A 314 -7.08 34.58 22.45
CA THR A 314 -7.56 35.15 21.18
C THR A 314 -7.30 34.19 20.01
N TRP A 315 -6.15 33.53 20.01
CA TRP A 315 -5.65 32.76 18.86
C TRP A 315 -5.47 31.26 19.13
N GLY A 316 -5.66 30.80 20.37
CA GLY A 316 -5.44 29.38 20.71
C GLY A 316 -6.35 28.39 20.00
N TRP A 317 -7.45 28.87 19.41
CA TRP A 317 -8.29 28.08 18.53
C TRP A 317 -7.58 27.62 17.25
N VAL A 318 -6.55 28.35 16.77
CA VAL A 318 -5.75 27.96 15.59
C VAL A 318 -4.98 26.67 15.88
N ALA A 319 -4.28 26.61 17.01
CA ALA A 319 -3.57 25.41 17.42
C ALA A 319 -4.55 24.24 17.64
N ASN A 320 -5.73 24.50 18.22
CA ASN A 320 -6.76 23.47 18.38
C ASN A 320 -7.31 22.96 17.03
N LEU A 321 -7.47 23.82 16.03
CA LEU A 321 -7.88 23.41 14.68
C LEU A 321 -6.84 22.47 14.04
N LEU A 322 -5.55 22.82 14.14
CA LEU A 322 -4.47 21.99 13.62
C LEU A 322 -4.38 20.66 14.37
N ASP A 323 -4.47 20.66 15.69
CA ASP A 323 -4.51 19.44 16.51
C ASP A 323 -5.67 18.53 16.11
N ASN A 324 -6.86 19.10 15.88
CA ASN A 324 -8.02 18.34 15.44
C ASN A 324 -7.82 17.76 14.02
N LYS A 325 -7.23 18.52 13.09
CA LYS A 325 -6.94 18.03 11.74
C LYS A 325 -5.88 16.93 11.76
N ALA A 326 -4.82 17.09 12.55
CA ALA A 326 -3.80 16.08 12.76
C ALA A 326 -4.38 14.81 13.40
N ALA A 327 -5.29 14.93 14.36
CA ALA A 327 -5.97 13.78 14.96
C ALA A 327 -6.83 12.99 13.94
N VAL A 328 -7.50 13.69 13.01
CA VAL A 328 -8.24 13.03 11.92
C VAL A 328 -7.30 12.40 10.91
N ALA A 329 -6.20 13.07 10.56
CA ALA A 329 -5.15 12.51 9.71
C ALA A 329 -4.55 11.23 10.31
N ASP A 330 -4.27 11.22 11.62
CA ASP A 330 -3.78 10.05 12.34
C ASP A 330 -4.82 8.91 12.33
N LYS A 331 -6.09 9.23 12.62
CA LYS A 331 -7.18 8.24 12.57
C LYS A 331 -7.30 7.61 11.18
N PHE A 332 -7.33 8.42 10.14
CA PHE A 332 -7.54 8.01 8.76
C PHE A 332 -6.33 7.22 8.19
N ALA A 333 -5.14 7.82 8.24
CA ALA A 333 -3.96 7.29 7.57
C ALA A 333 -3.16 6.31 8.42
N VAL A 334 -3.13 6.46 9.75
CA VAL A 334 -2.26 5.66 10.62
C VAL A 334 -3.04 4.57 11.34
N GLN A 335 -4.14 4.91 12.00
CA GLN A 335 -4.91 3.93 12.78
C GLN A 335 -5.70 2.98 11.87
N TYR A 336 -6.38 3.54 10.87
CA TYR A 336 -7.14 2.75 9.90
C TYR A 336 -6.35 2.36 8.65
N GLY A 337 -5.20 2.98 8.41
CA GLY A 337 -4.33 2.65 7.28
C GLY A 337 -4.93 2.93 5.91
N ILE A 338 -5.87 3.88 5.79
CA ILE A 338 -6.65 4.01 4.56
C ILE A 338 -5.85 4.73 3.46
N SER A 339 -5.87 4.13 2.27
CA SER A 339 -5.46 4.72 1.01
C SER A 339 -6.58 4.62 -0.02
N PHE A 340 -6.60 5.56 -0.97
CA PHE A 340 -7.52 5.50 -2.11
C PHE A 340 -6.83 4.85 -3.30
N ASN A 341 -7.60 4.14 -4.13
CA ASN A 341 -7.08 3.44 -5.29
C ASN A 341 -6.69 4.38 -6.46
N THR A 342 -7.00 5.69 -6.36
CA THR A 342 -6.70 6.71 -7.38
C THR A 342 -6.26 8.03 -6.75
N ALA A 343 -5.40 8.78 -7.44
CA ALA A 343 -4.92 10.09 -6.97
C ALA A 343 -6.06 11.12 -6.83
N GLU A 344 -7.01 11.13 -7.76
CA GLU A 344 -8.16 12.04 -7.76
C GLU A 344 -9.00 11.85 -6.50
N ALA A 345 -9.38 10.60 -6.19
CA ALA A 345 -10.13 10.28 -4.97
C ALA A 345 -9.32 10.59 -3.70
N SER A 346 -8.03 10.28 -3.69
CA SER A 346 -7.11 10.65 -2.59
C SER A 346 -7.17 12.16 -2.32
N ILE A 347 -7.15 12.98 -3.38
CA ILE A 347 -7.22 14.44 -3.27
C ILE A 347 -8.61 14.90 -2.82
N SER A 348 -9.66 14.57 -3.57
CA SER A 348 -10.99 15.11 -3.33
C SER A 348 -11.58 14.67 -1.99
N GLU A 349 -11.48 13.39 -1.65
CA GLU A 349 -12.04 12.86 -0.41
C GLU A 349 -11.23 13.29 0.81
N GLY A 350 -9.89 13.30 0.69
CA GLY A 350 -9.04 13.81 1.76
C GLY A 350 -9.32 15.29 2.06
N MET A 351 -9.69 16.09 1.05
CA MET A 351 -10.04 17.50 1.22
C MET A 351 -11.42 17.64 1.88
N ASN A 352 -12.37 16.81 1.46
CA ASN A 352 -13.72 16.74 2.04
C ASN A 352 -13.66 16.42 3.55
N ILE A 353 -12.88 15.40 3.93
CA ILE A 353 -12.65 15.03 5.34
C ILE A 353 -12.01 16.18 6.11
N ALA A 354 -10.94 16.78 5.59
CA ALA A 354 -10.24 17.87 6.26
C ALA A 354 -11.09 19.14 6.41
N ALA A 355 -12.01 19.41 5.48
CA ALA A 355 -12.92 20.56 5.52
C ALA A 355 -14.01 20.42 6.59
N ALA A 356 -14.35 19.20 7.01
CA ALA A 356 -15.33 18.94 8.07
C ALA A 356 -14.78 19.16 9.50
N VAL A 357 -13.47 19.41 9.64
CA VAL A 357 -12.81 19.64 10.93
C VAL A 357 -12.93 21.09 11.36
N THR A 358 -13.24 21.31 12.65
CA THR A 358 -13.30 22.64 13.28
C THR A 358 -12.34 22.72 14.47
N ALA A 359 -12.14 23.92 15.01
CA ALA A 359 -11.30 24.13 16.20
C ALA A 359 -11.86 23.46 17.48
N THR A 360 -13.14 23.11 17.50
CA THR A 360 -13.83 22.57 18.68
C THR A 360 -14.34 21.14 18.48
N ASP A 361 -14.35 20.62 17.25
CA ASP A 361 -14.93 19.32 16.91
C ASP A 361 -14.30 18.73 15.65
N ASN A 362 -14.07 17.41 15.67
CA ASN A 362 -13.58 16.60 14.57
C ASN A 362 -14.48 15.38 14.25
N GLN A 363 -15.58 15.18 14.98
CA GLN A 363 -16.42 13.98 14.86
C GLN A 363 -17.11 13.87 13.51
N LYS A 364 -17.52 15.00 12.92
CA LYS A 364 -18.09 15.01 11.56
C LYS A 364 -17.10 14.48 10.52
N ALA A 365 -15.83 14.84 10.64
CA ALA A 365 -14.78 14.35 9.75
C ALA A 365 -14.54 12.85 9.94
N ILE A 366 -14.56 12.36 11.19
CA ILE A 366 -14.45 10.93 11.50
C ILE A 366 -15.65 10.15 10.92
N GLN A 367 -16.87 10.71 11.01
CA GLN A 367 -18.07 10.09 10.43
C GLN A 367 -17.99 9.98 8.89
N LEU A 368 -17.39 10.96 8.22
CA LEU A 368 -17.18 10.92 6.76
C LEU A 368 -16.24 9.81 6.30
N ILE A 369 -15.38 9.29 7.18
CA ILE A 369 -14.55 8.11 6.87
C ILE A 369 -15.43 6.89 6.57
N GLY A 370 -16.60 6.81 7.20
CA GLY A 370 -17.59 5.76 6.93
C GLY A 370 -17.22 4.37 7.48
N LEU A 371 -16.31 4.31 8.46
CA LEU A 371 -15.80 3.06 9.05
C LEU A 371 -15.75 3.18 10.58
N SER A 372 -15.87 2.05 11.26
CA SER A 372 -15.86 1.98 12.73
C SER A 372 -14.61 1.29 13.27
N ASP A 373 -14.26 1.57 14.52
CA ASP A 373 -13.15 0.91 15.23
C ASP A 373 -13.34 -0.62 15.34
N ALA A 374 -14.60 -1.08 15.41
CA ALA A 374 -14.90 -2.51 15.42
C ALA A 374 -14.68 -3.16 14.04
N GLN A 375 -14.83 -2.40 12.96
CA GLN A 375 -14.61 -2.87 11.60
C GLN A 375 -13.11 -2.91 11.25
N LEU A 376 -12.31 -1.99 11.80
CA LEU A 376 -10.87 -1.90 11.59
C LEU A 376 -10.12 -1.98 12.93
N ALA A 377 -10.04 -3.19 13.49
CA ALA A 377 -9.33 -3.47 14.73
C ALA A 377 -7.84 -3.80 14.45
N LEU A 378 -7.10 -2.84 13.89
CA LEU A 378 -5.72 -2.98 13.38
C LEU A 378 -4.60 -2.75 14.40
#